data_AF-A0A5M6C7J2-F1
#
_entry.id   AF-A0A5M6C7J2-F1
#
_cell.length_a   1.000
_cell.length_b   1.000
_cell.length_c   1.000
_cell.angle_alpha   90.00
_cell.angle_beta   90.00
_cell.angle_gamma   90.00
#
_symmetry.space_group_name_H-M   'P 1'
#
loop_
_entity.id
_entity.type
_entity.pdbx_description
1 polymer ?
#
loop_
_entity_poly.entity_id
_entity_poly.type
_entity_poly.pdbx_seq_one_letter_code
_entity_poly.pdbx_strand_id
1 'polypeptide(L)'
;MSPTTSLTSLVVVHPHSSKPLTSLSRNLWVPSGARGVFGGQVIAQSLLAASSTISSPLGLHSTHCYFLLPAHAQPTIEYRVEKLRDGKSYASRLVRAWQGDREVFVLLASYTLPPTILPSGLGNRVAETENEAKDDGLKVSNSLRFSSPPSTTSSATVKNVTPASSPIEDRRTSKRESSSSNNNNPGFQEKYQVPFAEDLLPWEECEEEAVRWQKWMDERGDKFKGNTKTFLEEYIRERRESPVSIARALTREHDISANHHVRMSWLRARLDPSEKPNEETVKAMIAYMTDFQFIGTASRSVGLHQSSTPRLGMLASLDHSIHFYPFPSNFDPSAPLLHVMESQVVDVASGRGTVKGYVYTQDGVLVAVTSQEGVVRADLRGLEAKGLVEGGAVEDDESERKGKRKTVKAKL
;
A
#
# COMPACT_ATOMS: atom_id res chain seq x y z
N MET A 1 9.58 20.82 -8.32
CA MET A 1 9.69 21.00 -6.86
C MET A 1 10.97 21.77 -6.60
N SER A 2 11.14 22.44 -5.46
CA SER A 2 12.47 22.94 -5.10
C SER A 2 13.34 21.73 -4.73
N PRO A 3 14.61 21.64 -5.16
CA PRO A 3 15.53 20.62 -4.65
C PRO A 3 15.59 20.81 -3.13
N THR A 4 15.32 19.75 -2.34
CA THR A 4 15.20 19.73 -0.84
C THR A 4 13.80 19.96 -0.23
N THR A 5 12.70 19.58 -0.89
CA THR A 5 11.41 19.53 -0.18
C THR A 5 11.36 18.32 0.76
N SER A 6 11.24 18.56 2.07
CA SER A 6 11.05 17.48 3.04
C SER A 6 9.74 16.73 2.80
N LEU A 7 9.73 15.42 3.04
CA LEU A 7 8.53 14.59 2.89
C LEU A 7 7.38 15.05 3.78
N THR A 8 7.66 15.49 5.01
CA THR A 8 6.66 16.05 5.95
C THR A 8 5.87 17.19 5.32
N SER A 9 6.54 18.03 4.53
CA SER A 9 5.96 19.21 3.86
C SER A 9 5.03 18.85 2.70
N LEU A 10 5.13 17.62 2.17
CA LEU A 10 4.21 17.12 1.14
C LEU A 10 3.02 16.35 1.70
N VAL A 11 3.17 15.72 2.85
CA VAL A 11 2.09 14.95 3.48
C VAL A 11 1.18 15.82 4.36
N VAL A 12 1.66 16.99 4.81
CA VAL A 12 0.88 17.89 5.67
C VAL A 12 -0.38 18.42 4.98
N VAL A 13 -1.46 18.51 5.75
CA VAL A 13 -2.74 19.14 5.36
C VAL A 13 -3.07 20.29 6.30
N HIS A 14 -3.89 21.23 5.84
CA HIS A 14 -4.27 22.41 6.63
C HIS A 14 -5.76 22.37 6.96
N PRO A 15 -6.19 22.58 8.21
CA PRO A 15 -7.60 22.64 8.55
C PRO A 15 -8.33 23.68 7.69
N HIS A 16 -9.50 23.32 7.19
CA HIS A 16 -10.37 24.25 6.49
C HIS A 16 -10.92 25.26 7.49
N SER A 17 -10.82 26.56 7.19
CA SER A 17 -11.16 27.64 8.13
C SER A 17 -12.62 27.64 8.59
N SER A 18 -13.55 27.29 7.70
CA SER A 18 -15.00 27.28 7.98
C SER A 18 -15.69 25.91 8.01
N LYS A 19 -15.04 24.83 7.54
CA LYS A 19 -15.65 23.49 7.46
C LYS A 19 -15.00 22.59 8.52
N PRO A 20 -15.71 22.24 9.62
CA PRO A 20 -15.15 21.34 10.61
C PRO A 20 -14.84 19.96 10.00
N LEU A 21 -13.84 19.27 10.55
CA LEU A 21 -13.39 17.96 10.07
C LEU A 21 -12.99 17.92 8.58
N THR A 22 -12.68 19.08 8.00
CA THR A 22 -12.20 19.17 6.63
C THR A 22 -10.80 19.75 6.64
N SER A 23 -9.91 19.17 5.82
CA SER A 23 -8.55 19.67 5.61
C SER A 23 -8.27 19.89 4.12
N LEU A 24 -7.34 20.77 3.81
CA LEU A 24 -6.94 21.14 2.46
C LEU A 24 -5.54 20.63 2.16
N SER A 25 -5.36 20.09 0.95
CA SER A 25 -4.05 19.69 0.42
C SER A 25 -3.10 20.89 0.25
N ARG A 26 -1.79 20.61 0.23
CA ARG A 26 -0.76 21.53 -0.30
C ARG A 26 0.17 20.83 -1.27
N ASN A 27 0.78 21.63 -2.15
CA ASN A 27 1.91 21.24 -3.00
C ASN A 27 1.68 19.91 -3.71
N LEU A 28 0.54 19.78 -4.38
CA LEU A 28 0.15 18.56 -5.10
C LEU A 28 1.15 18.28 -6.22
N TRP A 29 1.74 17.08 -6.18
CA TRP A 29 2.74 16.66 -7.13
C TRP A 29 2.13 15.78 -8.21
N VAL A 30 2.32 16.18 -9.47
CA VAL A 30 2.03 15.36 -10.64
C VAL A 30 3.36 14.87 -11.19
N PRO A 31 3.66 13.56 -11.12
CA PRO A 31 4.88 13.01 -11.71
C PRO A 31 4.90 13.21 -13.23
N SER A 32 6.09 13.32 -13.81
CA SER A 32 6.24 13.48 -15.26
C SER A 32 5.62 12.32 -16.04
N GLY A 33 4.76 12.65 -17.00
CA GLY A 33 4.00 11.68 -17.80
C GLY A 33 2.80 11.03 -17.08
N ALA A 34 2.53 11.37 -15.82
CA ALA A 34 1.35 10.90 -15.10
C ALA A 34 0.09 11.67 -15.52
N ARG A 35 -1.07 11.03 -15.38
CA ARG A 35 -2.38 11.66 -15.65
C ARG A 35 -2.92 12.51 -14.51
N GLY A 36 -2.37 12.34 -13.31
CA GLY A 36 -2.87 12.99 -12.11
C GLY A 36 -1.83 13.00 -10.98
N VAL A 37 -2.25 13.55 -9.85
CA VAL A 37 -1.46 13.63 -8.62
C VAL A 37 -1.00 12.24 -8.19
N PHE A 38 0.20 12.17 -7.63
CA PHE A 38 0.76 10.93 -7.08
C PHE A 38 -0.13 10.35 -5.99
N GLY A 39 -0.51 9.07 -6.13
CA GLY A 39 -1.49 8.41 -5.25
C GLY A 39 -1.07 8.38 -3.79
N GLY A 40 0.21 8.07 -3.53
CA GLY A 40 0.80 8.10 -2.19
C GLY A 40 0.63 9.44 -1.47
N GLN A 41 0.61 10.56 -2.20
CA GLN A 41 0.33 11.87 -1.59
C GLN A 41 -1.11 11.99 -1.12
N VAL A 42 -2.06 11.52 -1.91
CA VAL A 42 -3.50 11.54 -1.58
C VAL A 42 -3.79 10.62 -0.38
N ILE A 43 -3.16 9.44 -0.34
CA ILE A 43 -3.25 8.52 0.81
C ILE A 43 -2.71 9.19 2.07
N ALA A 44 -1.46 9.68 2.03
CA ALA A 44 -0.81 10.25 3.20
C ALA A 44 -1.54 11.49 3.76
N GLN A 45 -1.98 12.39 2.88
CA GLN A 45 -2.74 13.58 3.28
C GLN A 45 -4.11 13.21 3.86
N SER A 46 -4.78 12.19 3.32
CA SER A 46 -6.03 11.65 3.88
C SER A 46 -5.83 11.06 5.27
N LEU A 47 -4.74 10.32 5.48
CA LEU A 47 -4.37 9.77 6.79
C LEU A 47 -4.12 10.87 7.81
N LEU A 48 -3.38 11.92 7.47
CA LEU A 48 -3.16 13.04 8.40
C LEU A 48 -4.43 13.85 8.67
N ALA A 49 -5.31 14.00 7.68
CA ALA A 49 -6.63 14.56 7.91
C ALA A 49 -7.41 13.72 8.92
N ALA A 50 -7.47 12.39 8.75
CA ALA A 50 -8.15 11.48 9.68
C ALA A 50 -7.51 11.50 11.07
N SER A 51 -6.19 11.36 11.18
CA SER A 51 -5.46 11.29 12.46
C SER A 51 -5.58 12.58 13.26
N SER A 52 -5.76 13.74 12.60
CA SER A 52 -6.04 15.02 13.29
C SER A 52 -7.36 15.02 14.10
N THR A 53 -8.25 14.05 13.83
CA THR A 53 -9.56 13.92 14.49
C THR A 53 -9.58 12.81 15.55
N ILE A 54 -8.42 12.22 15.85
CA ILE A 54 -8.23 11.12 16.80
C ILE A 54 -7.57 11.66 18.07
N SER A 55 -8.01 11.15 19.21
CA SER A 55 -7.43 11.48 20.51
C SER A 55 -6.54 10.35 21.00
N SER A 56 -5.44 10.73 21.66
CA SER A 56 -4.58 9.81 22.41
C SER A 56 -5.42 8.97 23.39
N PRO A 57 -5.09 7.68 23.62
CA PRO A 57 -3.89 6.99 23.14
C PRO A 57 -4.08 6.15 21.86
N LEU A 58 -5.15 6.37 21.10
CA LEU A 58 -5.38 5.61 19.86
C LEU A 58 -4.38 6.00 18.77
N GLY A 59 -3.79 5.01 18.10
CA GLY A 59 -2.89 5.18 16.96
C GLY A 59 -3.37 4.41 15.73
N LEU A 60 -2.99 4.87 14.53
CA LEU A 60 -3.37 4.25 13.26
C LEU A 60 -2.78 2.84 13.17
N HIS A 61 -3.60 1.85 12.84
CA HIS A 61 -3.14 0.47 12.62
C HIS A 61 -3.54 -0.11 11.27
N SER A 62 -4.56 0.44 10.60
CA SER A 62 -4.85 0.04 9.23
C SER A 62 -5.56 1.11 8.43
N THR A 63 -5.45 0.98 7.12
CA THR A 63 -6.20 1.78 6.16
C THR A 63 -6.50 1.00 4.88
N HIS A 64 -7.63 1.33 4.26
CA HIS A 64 -8.06 0.84 2.96
C HIS A 64 -8.59 2.02 2.16
N CYS A 65 -8.24 2.12 0.88
CA CYS A 65 -8.70 3.22 0.06
C CYS A 65 -8.95 2.82 -1.39
N TYR A 66 -9.72 3.63 -2.11
CA TYR A 66 -9.96 3.50 -3.54
C TYR A 66 -9.68 4.81 -4.26
N PHE A 67 -8.98 4.71 -5.40
CA PHE A 67 -8.78 5.79 -6.34
C PHE A 67 -9.93 5.82 -7.34
N LEU A 68 -10.76 6.87 -7.28
CA LEU A 68 -11.96 6.97 -8.10
C LEU A 68 -11.67 7.70 -9.42
N LEU A 69 -10.95 8.82 -9.34
CA LEU A 69 -10.65 9.69 -10.47
C LEU A 69 -9.22 10.26 -10.34
N PRO A 70 -8.56 10.58 -11.46
CA PRO A 70 -7.29 11.29 -11.40
C PRO A 70 -7.49 12.70 -10.81
N ALA A 71 -6.82 13.00 -9.72
CA ALA A 71 -6.76 14.35 -9.17
C ALA A 71 -5.77 15.22 -9.96
N HIS A 72 -6.03 16.52 -10.06
CA HIS A 72 -5.17 17.49 -10.72
C HIS A 72 -4.30 18.26 -9.70
N ALA A 73 -3.22 18.91 -10.17
CA ALA A 73 -2.37 19.73 -9.30
C ALA A 73 -3.11 20.96 -8.71
N GLN A 74 -4.14 21.43 -9.41
CA GLN A 74 -5.03 22.50 -8.98
C GLN A 74 -6.46 22.22 -9.47
N PRO A 75 -7.50 22.66 -8.73
CA PRO A 75 -7.46 23.31 -7.42
C PRO A 75 -7.03 22.35 -6.30
N THR A 76 -6.91 22.84 -5.06
CA THR A 76 -6.62 22.00 -3.88
C THR A 76 -7.66 20.90 -3.69
N ILE A 77 -7.26 19.77 -3.14
CA ILE A 77 -8.14 18.69 -2.69
C ILE A 77 -8.66 19.02 -1.28
N GLU A 78 -9.97 18.88 -1.07
CA GLU A 78 -10.64 18.91 0.23
C GLU A 78 -10.76 17.48 0.78
N TYR A 79 -10.07 17.18 1.89
CA TYR A 79 -10.20 15.93 2.63
C TYR A 79 -11.26 16.08 3.72
N ARG A 80 -12.45 15.53 3.48
CA ARG A 80 -13.60 15.59 4.40
C ARG A 80 -13.63 14.33 5.24
N VAL A 81 -13.50 14.48 6.55
CA VAL A 81 -13.46 13.37 7.51
C VAL A 81 -14.81 13.18 8.17
N GLU A 82 -15.33 11.96 8.11
CA GLU A 82 -16.50 11.48 8.82
C GLU A 82 -16.06 10.55 9.96
N LYS A 83 -16.59 10.81 11.16
CA LYS A 83 -16.36 9.97 12.34
C LYS A 83 -17.37 8.82 12.35
N LEU A 84 -16.95 7.65 11.87
CA LEU A 84 -17.83 6.47 11.87
C LEU A 84 -18.01 5.87 13.27
N ARG A 85 -16.95 5.90 14.08
CA ARG A 85 -16.96 5.34 15.44
C ARG A 85 -15.87 5.93 16.32
N ASP A 86 -16.24 6.17 17.57
CA ASP A 86 -15.33 6.44 18.69
C ASP A 86 -15.61 5.45 19.84
N GLY A 87 -14.86 4.35 19.89
CA GLY A 87 -14.92 3.36 20.95
C GLY A 87 -13.75 3.48 21.92
N LYS A 88 -13.83 2.75 23.04
CA LYS A 88 -12.75 2.73 24.05
C LYS A 88 -11.43 2.16 23.52
N SER A 89 -11.51 1.15 22.66
CA SER A 89 -10.34 0.44 22.13
C SER A 89 -10.06 0.69 20.65
N TYR A 90 -11.08 1.12 19.90
CA TYR A 90 -11.00 1.34 18.46
C TYR A 90 -11.76 2.60 18.05
N ALA A 91 -11.24 3.32 17.07
CA ALA A 91 -11.93 4.38 16.37
C ALA A 91 -11.81 4.19 14.85
N SER A 92 -12.79 4.67 14.10
CA SER A 92 -12.82 4.53 12.64
C SER A 92 -13.19 5.87 12.00
N ARG A 93 -12.51 6.19 10.89
CA ARG A 93 -12.70 7.41 10.11
C ARG A 93 -12.88 7.07 8.65
N LEU A 94 -13.86 7.69 8.01
CA LEU A 94 -13.99 7.73 6.56
C LEU A 94 -13.49 9.09 6.09
N VAL A 95 -12.61 9.10 5.10
CA VAL A 95 -12.13 10.31 4.43
C VAL A 95 -12.59 10.27 2.99
N ARG A 96 -13.26 11.34 2.56
CA ARG A 96 -13.56 11.56 1.15
C ARG A 96 -12.75 12.75 0.66
N ALA A 97 -11.96 12.54 -0.38
CA ALA A 97 -11.17 13.57 -1.03
C ALA A 97 -11.94 14.13 -2.22
N TRP A 98 -12.25 15.44 -2.17
CA TRP A 98 -13.01 16.15 -3.18
C TRP A 98 -12.13 17.16 -3.91
N GLN A 99 -12.27 17.23 -5.23
CA GLN A 99 -11.68 18.30 -6.04
C GLN A 99 -12.81 18.98 -6.83
N GLY A 100 -13.25 20.13 -6.33
CA GLY A 100 -14.49 20.76 -6.79
C GLY A 100 -15.71 19.92 -6.38
N ASP A 101 -16.50 19.51 -7.36
CA ASP A 101 -17.70 18.69 -7.25
C ASP A 101 -17.45 17.19 -7.50
N ARG A 102 -16.19 16.79 -7.68
CA ARG A 102 -15.82 15.39 -7.94
C ARG A 102 -15.14 14.77 -6.73
N GLU A 103 -15.66 13.63 -6.28
CA GLU A 103 -14.96 12.77 -5.32
C GLU A 103 -13.88 11.99 -6.09
N VAL A 104 -12.61 12.25 -5.78
CA VAL A 104 -11.47 11.65 -6.49
C VAL A 104 -10.92 10.43 -5.78
N PHE A 105 -11.16 10.30 -4.48
CA PHE A 105 -10.59 9.26 -3.63
C PHE A 105 -11.37 9.10 -2.33
N VAL A 106 -11.44 7.87 -1.83
CA VAL A 106 -12.08 7.52 -0.57
C VAL A 106 -11.16 6.62 0.26
N LEU A 107 -11.09 6.85 1.57
CA LEU A 107 -10.22 6.11 2.48
C LEU A 107 -10.94 5.81 3.80
N LEU A 108 -10.83 4.58 4.26
CA LEU A 108 -11.20 4.16 5.60
C LEU A 108 -9.93 3.97 6.43
N ALA A 109 -9.85 4.61 7.59
CA ALA A 109 -8.76 4.47 8.55
C ALA A 109 -9.28 3.90 9.87
N SER A 110 -8.53 2.96 10.44
CA SER A 110 -8.82 2.34 11.74
C SER A 110 -7.68 2.59 12.72
N TYR A 111 -8.07 2.94 13.94
CA TYR A 111 -7.21 3.32 15.04
C TYR A 111 -7.46 2.39 16.22
N THR A 112 -6.41 2.04 16.96
CA THR A 112 -6.47 1.10 18.08
C THR A 112 -5.60 1.60 19.24
N LEU A 113 -5.87 1.10 20.45
CA LEU A 113 -4.97 1.28 21.57
C LEU A 113 -3.60 0.68 21.28
N PRO A 114 -2.53 1.17 21.95
CA PRO A 114 -1.21 0.57 21.85
C PRO A 114 -1.25 -0.92 22.21
N PRO A 115 -0.29 -1.73 21.72
CA PRO A 115 -0.21 -3.14 22.01
C PRO A 115 -0.20 -3.42 23.52
N THR A 116 -0.82 -4.54 23.91
CA THR A 116 -0.73 -5.03 25.29
C THR A 116 0.65 -5.64 25.53
N ILE A 117 1.28 -5.29 26.65
CA ILE A 117 2.53 -5.92 27.09
C ILE A 117 2.20 -7.33 27.57
N LEU A 118 2.80 -8.34 26.93
CA LEU A 118 2.64 -9.73 27.33
C LEU A 118 3.56 -10.06 28.52
N PRO A 119 3.11 -10.92 29.46
CA PRO A 119 3.99 -11.44 30.51
C PRO A 119 5.13 -12.28 29.92
N SER A 120 6.32 -12.17 30.50
CA SER A 120 7.47 -12.99 30.12
C SER A 120 7.18 -14.49 30.29
N GLY A 121 7.59 -15.31 29.32
CA GLY A 121 7.50 -16.77 29.42
C GLY A 121 6.09 -17.34 29.22
N LEU A 122 5.22 -16.64 28.50
CA LEU A 122 3.82 -17.05 28.26
C LEU A 122 3.71 -18.47 27.67
N GLY A 123 4.63 -18.86 26.79
CA GLY A 123 4.71 -20.20 26.22
C GLY A 123 5.12 -21.31 27.19
N ASN A 124 5.88 -20.98 28.24
CA ASN A 124 6.37 -21.96 29.22
C ASN A 124 5.33 -22.27 30.30
N ARG A 125 4.45 -21.31 30.64
CA ARG A 125 3.42 -21.48 31.70
C ARG A 125 2.32 -22.45 31.31
N VAL A 126 2.06 -22.66 30.01
CA VAL A 126 1.06 -23.63 29.53
C VAL A 126 1.51 -25.07 29.73
N ALA A 127 2.83 -25.32 29.85
CA ALA A 127 3.37 -26.65 30.11
C ALA A 127 3.37 -27.03 31.61
N GLU A 128 3.35 -26.06 32.52
CA GLU A 128 3.41 -26.29 33.98
C GLU A 128 2.04 -26.24 34.68
N THR A 129 0.97 -25.85 33.99
CA THR A 129 -0.37 -25.63 34.58
C THR A 129 -1.37 -26.77 34.38
N GLU A 130 -0.91 -28.02 34.31
CA GLU A 130 -1.79 -29.17 34.65
C GLU A 130 -1.94 -29.36 36.17
N ASN A 131 -1.20 -28.62 37.01
CA ASN A 131 -1.45 -28.56 38.44
C ASN A 131 -1.35 -27.11 38.96
N GLU A 132 -2.40 -26.66 39.65
CA GLU A 132 -2.51 -25.39 40.39
C GLU A 132 -2.71 -24.10 39.56
N ALA A 133 -3.97 -23.84 39.19
CA ALA A 133 -4.41 -22.51 38.77
C ALA A 133 -4.57 -21.57 39.98
N LYS A 134 -3.67 -20.60 40.13
CA LYS A 134 -3.94 -19.34 40.86
C LYS A 134 -4.24 -18.24 39.85
N ASP A 135 -5.42 -17.66 40.00
CA ASP A 135 -5.99 -16.59 39.17
C ASP A 135 -5.31 -15.24 39.44
N ASP A 136 -4.17 -14.99 38.80
CA ASP A 136 -3.53 -13.67 38.78
C ASP A 136 -4.17 -12.77 37.72
N GLY A 137 -5.40 -12.33 37.97
CA GLY A 137 -5.96 -10.99 37.68
C GLY A 137 -5.78 -10.30 36.32
N LEU A 138 -5.20 -10.91 35.28
CA LEU A 138 -4.98 -10.26 33.99
C LEU A 138 -6.28 -10.31 33.17
N LYS A 139 -7.15 -9.31 33.38
CA LYS A 139 -8.38 -9.14 32.59
C LYS A 139 -8.05 -8.67 31.17
N VAL A 140 -7.66 -9.60 30.30
CA VAL A 140 -7.64 -9.36 28.85
C VAL A 140 -9.05 -9.56 28.33
N SER A 141 -9.71 -8.48 27.91
CA SER A 141 -11.04 -8.56 27.30
C SER A 141 -10.92 -9.16 25.89
N ASN A 142 -11.11 -10.47 25.77
CA ASN A 142 -11.08 -11.19 24.48
C ASN A 142 -12.33 -10.98 23.61
N SER A 143 -13.29 -10.16 24.04
CA SER A 143 -14.51 -9.88 23.27
C SER A 143 -14.44 -8.49 22.62
N LEU A 144 -14.48 -8.46 21.29
CA LEU A 144 -14.86 -7.26 20.53
C LEU A 144 -16.35 -6.98 20.77
N ARG A 145 -16.68 -6.30 21.88
CA ARG A 145 -18.06 -5.88 22.14
C ARG A 145 -18.36 -4.64 21.32
N PHE A 146 -19.11 -4.83 20.26
CA PHE A 146 -19.75 -3.74 19.53
C PHE A 146 -20.93 -3.25 20.36
N SER A 147 -20.81 -2.05 20.95
CA SER A 147 -21.95 -1.42 21.61
C SER A 147 -23.03 -1.20 20.57
N SER A 148 -24.11 -1.98 20.65
CA SER A 148 -25.33 -1.62 19.93
C SER A 148 -25.86 -0.31 20.54
N PRO A 149 -26.42 0.62 19.75
CA PRO A 149 -27.20 1.71 20.31
C PRO A 149 -28.33 1.13 21.20
N PRO A 150 -28.77 1.84 22.24
CA PRO A 150 -29.83 1.34 23.11
C PRO A 150 -31.09 1.11 22.28
N SER A 151 -31.40 -0.16 22.00
CA SER A 151 -32.67 -0.53 21.36
C SER A 151 -33.78 -0.40 22.39
N THR A 152 -34.76 0.42 22.07
CA THR A 152 -36.08 0.37 22.70
C THR A 152 -36.63 -1.04 22.55
N THR A 153 -36.92 -1.66 23.69
CA THR A 153 -37.48 -3.00 23.81
C THR A 153 -38.80 -3.11 23.05
N SER A 154 -38.87 -4.01 22.08
CA SER A 154 -40.09 -4.77 21.83
C SER A 154 -39.71 -6.25 21.67
N SER A 155 -40.34 -7.07 22.51
CA SER A 155 -40.14 -8.52 22.58
C SER A 155 -40.72 -9.18 21.34
N ALA A 156 -39.89 -9.89 20.59
CA ALA A 156 -40.34 -10.89 19.62
C ALA A 156 -39.47 -12.15 19.77
N THR A 157 -40.09 -13.22 20.27
CA THR A 157 -39.48 -14.54 20.45
C THR A 157 -39.19 -15.18 19.09
N VAL A 158 -37.92 -15.38 18.75
CA VAL A 158 -37.51 -16.20 17.60
C VAL A 158 -37.09 -17.58 18.11
N LYS A 159 -37.76 -18.62 17.61
CA LYS A 159 -37.46 -20.03 17.90
C LYS A 159 -36.13 -20.42 17.24
N ASN A 160 -35.21 -20.95 18.02
CA ASN A 160 -33.97 -21.54 17.53
C ASN A 160 -34.27 -22.79 16.68
N VAL A 161 -33.73 -22.82 15.46
CA VAL A 161 -33.65 -24.01 14.60
C VAL A 161 -32.28 -24.65 14.84
N THR A 162 -32.27 -25.91 15.25
CA THR A 162 -31.07 -26.75 15.41
C THR A 162 -30.57 -27.24 14.04
N PRO A 163 -29.26 -27.21 13.75
CA PRO A 163 -28.71 -27.94 12.61
C PRO A 163 -28.54 -29.42 12.98
N ALA A 164 -28.92 -30.29 12.04
CA ALA A 164 -28.81 -31.74 12.14
C ALA A 164 -27.35 -32.22 12.21
N SER A 165 -27.09 -33.15 13.14
CA SER A 165 -25.85 -33.92 13.25
C SER A 165 -25.87 -35.10 12.27
N SER A 166 -24.85 -35.22 11.42
CA SER A 166 -24.59 -36.44 10.63
C SER A 166 -23.75 -37.43 11.47
N PRO A 167 -24.00 -38.76 11.40
CA PRO A 167 -23.25 -39.74 12.18
C PRO A 167 -21.93 -40.10 11.50
N ILE A 168 -20.83 -40.06 12.26
CA ILE A 168 -19.53 -40.61 11.85
C ILE A 168 -19.50 -42.07 12.33
N GLU A 169 -19.40 -43.00 11.38
CA GLU A 169 -19.26 -44.43 11.65
C GLU A 169 -17.89 -44.74 12.27
N ASP A 170 -17.96 -45.59 13.30
CA ASP A 170 -16.88 -46.14 14.08
C ASP A 170 -16.20 -47.28 13.30
N ARG A 171 -14.92 -47.12 12.93
CA ARG A 171 -14.08 -48.21 12.39
C ARG A 171 -12.76 -48.28 13.14
N ARG A 172 -12.77 -49.03 14.25
CA ARG A 172 -11.55 -49.62 14.82
C ARG A 172 -11.04 -50.74 13.92
N THR A 173 -9.81 -50.62 13.43
CA THR A 173 -8.68 -51.56 13.67
C THR A 173 -7.66 -51.50 12.52
N SER A 174 -6.50 -50.91 12.78
CA SER A 174 -5.24 -51.36 12.16
C SER A 174 -4.09 -50.99 13.09
N LYS A 175 -3.28 -51.99 13.44
CA LYS A 175 -2.05 -51.89 14.23
C LYS A 175 -1.20 -50.70 13.74
N ARG A 176 -0.95 -49.73 14.62
CA ARG A 176 0.12 -48.74 14.43
C ARG A 176 1.43 -49.37 14.87
N GLU A 177 2.22 -49.79 13.90
CA GLU A 177 3.67 -49.87 14.05
C GLU A 177 4.19 -48.48 14.42
N SER A 178 5.15 -48.44 15.34
CA SER A 178 5.79 -47.24 15.85
C SER A 178 6.62 -46.55 14.76
N SER A 179 5.99 -45.68 13.97
CA SER A 179 6.71 -44.66 13.21
C SER A 179 6.91 -43.45 14.11
N SER A 180 8.17 -43.08 14.36
CA SER A 180 8.54 -41.81 14.99
C SER A 180 7.82 -40.65 14.28
N SER A 181 6.81 -40.06 14.93
CA SER A 181 6.21 -38.84 14.46
C SER A 181 7.24 -37.72 14.60
N ASN A 182 7.80 -37.25 13.49
CA ASN A 182 8.39 -35.92 13.44
C ASN A 182 7.26 -34.92 13.71
N ASN A 183 7.09 -34.59 15.00
CA ASN A 183 6.07 -33.67 15.46
C ASN A 183 6.57 -32.25 15.13
N ASN A 184 6.42 -31.83 13.87
CA ASN A 184 6.76 -30.48 13.38
C ASN A 184 5.74 -29.43 13.90
N ASN A 185 5.43 -29.46 15.20
CA ASN A 185 4.63 -28.41 15.83
C ASN A 185 5.61 -27.32 16.32
N PRO A 186 5.54 -26.09 15.80
CA PRO A 186 6.45 -25.01 16.19
C PRO A 186 6.27 -24.54 17.64
N GLY A 187 5.28 -25.07 18.37
CA GLY A 187 4.94 -24.61 19.71
C GLY A 187 4.30 -23.22 19.70
N PHE A 188 3.97 -22.70 20.89
CA PHE A 188 3.48 -21.34 21.01
C PHE A 188 4.60 -20.34 20.74
N GLN A 189 4.33 -19.36 19.89
CA GLN A 189 5.22 -18.23 19.61
C GLN A 189 4.43 -16.93 19.81
N GLU A 190 4.99 -15.98 20.56
CA GLU A 190 4.34 -14.70 20.86
C GLU A 190 4.19 -13.81 19.61
N LYS A 191 5.11 -13.96 18.66
CA LYS A 191 5.14 -13.18 17.43
C LYS A 191 5.60 -14.05 16.27
N TYR A 192 4.94 -13.88 15.13
CA TYR A 192 5.42 -14.31 13.82
C TYR A 192 5.51 -13.07 12.92
N GLN A 193 6.53 -13.02 12.09
CA GLN A 193 6.58 -12.11 10.95
C GLN A 193 7.07 -12.89 9.73
N VAL A 194 6.74 -12.37 8.54
CA VAL A 194 7.38 -12.84 7.32
C VAL A 194 8.89 -12.58 7.46
N PRO A 195 9.76 -13.57 7.14
CA PRO A 195 11.20 -13.39 7.25
C PRO A 195 11.70 -12.22 6.41
N PHE A 196 12.69 -11.52 6.94
CA PHE A 196 13.46 -10.55 6.16
C PHE A 196 14.23 -11.27 5.06
N ALA A 197 14.41 -10.62 3.91
CA ALA A 197 15.10 -11.25 2.78
C ALA A 197 16.60 -11.44 3.10
N GLU A 198 17.10 -12.65 2.85
CA GLU A 198 18.49 -13.02 3.08
C GLU A 198 19.42 -12.44 2.00
N ASP A 199 20.71 -12.32 2.34
CA ASP A 199 21.80 -11.89 1.43
C ASP A 199 21.64 -10.54 0.74
N LEU A 200 20.75 -9.68 1.22
CA LEU A 200 20.62 -8.32 0.72
C LEU A 200 21.86 -7.47 1.05
N LEU A 201 22.28 -6.69 0.05
CA LEU A 201 23.23 -5.61 0.28
C LEU A 201 22.56 -4.51 1.13
N PRO A 202 23.32 -3.90 2.07
CA PRO A 202 22.82 -2.77 2.82
C PRO A 202 22.54 -1.56 1.90
N TRP A 203 21.74 -0.62 2.38
CA TRP A 203 21.35 0.59 1.64
C TRP A 203 22.57 1.33 1.06
N GLU A 204 23.64 1.43 1.84
CA GLU A 204 24.85 2.19 1.53
C GLU A 204 25.61 1.62 0.33
N GLU A 205 25.41 0.33 0.03
CA GLU A 205 25.98 -0.36 -1.14
C GLU A 205 25.00 -0.39 -2.32
N CYS A 206 23.75 0.04 -2.13
CA CYS A 206 22.73 0.09 -3.17
C CYS A 206 22.71 1.46 -3.86
N GLU A 207 22.70 1.47 -5.19
CA GLU A 207 22.68 2.71 -5.95
C GLU A 207 21.25 3.30 -6.06
N GLU A 208 21.12 4.59 -5.73
CA GLU A 208 19.87 5.33 -5.92
C GLU A 208 19.47 5.39 -7.42
N GLU A 209 18.17 5.33 -7.71
CA GLU A 209 17.67 5.29 -9.10
C GLU A 209 18.15 6.45 -9.96
N ALA A 210 18.20 7.67 -9.40
CA ALA A 210 18.65 8.84 -10.15
C ALA A 210 20.11 8.73 -10.59
N VAL A 211 20.96 8.13 -9.75
CA VAL A 211 22.39 7.90 -10.05
C VAL A 211 22.52 6.83 -11.12
N ARG A 212 21.80 5.71 -10.95
CA ARG A 212 21.79 4.61 -11.92
C ARG A 212 21.35 5.04 -13.31
N TRP A 213 20.26 5.80 -13.40
CA TRP A 213 19.76 6.31 -14.69
C TRP A 213 20.69 7.37 -15.30
N GLN A 214 21.35 8.19 -14.48
CA GLN A 214 22.35 9.13 -14.99
C GLN A 214 23.54 8.37 -15.61
N LYS A 215 24.08 7.36 -14.94
CA LYS A 215 25.16 6.53 -15.52
C LYS A 215 24.76 5.93 -16.86
N TRP A 216 23.53 5.41 -16.96
CA TRP A 216 23.02 4.86 -18.21
C TRP A 216 22.85 5.92 -19.30
N MET A 217 22.44 7.13 -18.93
CA MET A 217 22.39 8.28 -19.84
C MET A 217 23.79 8.67 -20.34
N ASP A 218 24.78 8.67 -19.46
CA ASP A 218 26.16 9.05 -19.80
C ASP A 218 26.80 8.01 -20.73
N GLU A 219 26.56 6.72 -20.48
CA GLU A 219 27.11 5.61 -21.29
C GLU A 219 26.40 5.40 -22.63
N ARG A 220 25.07 5.66 -22.68
CA ARG A 220 24.21 5.29 -23.83
C ARG A 220 23.36 6.44 -24.35
N GLY A 221 23.67 7.66 -23.96
CA GLY A 221 22.91 8.88 -24.28
C GLY A 221 22.60 9.05 -25.76
N ASP A 222 23.56 8.69 -26.62
CA ASP A 222 23.44 8.76 -28.08
C ASP A 222 22.35 7.84 -28.65
N LYS A 223 21.96 6.80 -27.91
CA LYS A 223 20.88 5.87 -28.29
C LYS A 223 19.50 6.44 -27.98
N PHE A 224 19.38 7.40 -27.06
CA PHE A 224 18.11 8.06 -26.76
C PHE A 224 17.94 9.29 -27.66
N LYS A 225 16.83 9.34 -28.39
CA LYS A 225 16.53 10.43 -29.32
C LYS A 225 15.20 11.09 -29.01
N GLY A 226 15.12 12.39 -29.29
CA GLY A 226 13.90 13.20 -29.16
C GLY A 226 13.25 13.05 -27.78
N ASN A 227 11.93 12.82 -27.77
CA ASN A 227 11.11 12.79 -26.57
C ASN A 227 11.57 11.76 -25.52
N THR A 228 12.15 10.63 -25.93
CA THR A 228 12.63 9.61 -24.99
C THR A 228 13.80 10.11 -24.14
N LYS A 229 14.71 10.89 -24.75
CA LYS A 229 15.84 11.48 -24.03
C LYS A 229 15.35 12.53 -23.05
N THR A 230 14.51 13.45 -23.50
CA THR A 230 13.91 14.50 -22.66
C THR A 230 13.13 13.92 -21.47
N PHE A 231 12.32 12.89 -21.71
CA PHE A 231 11.59 12.21 -20.63
C PHE A 231 12.52 11.61 -19.59
N LEU A 232 13.61 10.97 -20.01
CA LEU A 232 14.54 10.33 -19.09
C LEU A 232 15.38 11.37 -18.31
N GLU A 233 15.79 12.47 -18.93
CA GLU A 233 16.42 13.62 -18.26
C GLU A 233 15.49 14.22 -17.19
N GLU A 234 14.20 14.39 -17.52
CA GLU A 234 13.20 14.89 -16.59
C GLU A 234 12.95 13.89 -15.44
N TYR A 235 12.87 12.60 -15.73
CA TYR A 235 12.74 11.55 -14.71
C TYR A 235 13.93 11.55 -13.74
N ILE A 236 15.16 11.68 -14.24
CA ILE A 236 16.37 11.76 -13.40
C ILE A 236 16.28 12.97 -12.48
N ARG A 237 15.93 14.15 -13.03
CA ARG A 237 15.77 15.38 -12.26
C ARG A 237 14.70 15.23 -11.17
N GLU A 238 13.53 14.71 -11.51
CA GLU A 238 12.45 14.45 -10.55
C GLU A 238 12.87 13.49 -9.44
N ARG A 239 13.60 12.41 -9.75
CA ARG A 239 14.09 11.48 -8.71
C ARG A 239 15.14 12.11 -7.80
N ARG A 240 15.98 13.02 -8.30
CA ARG A 240 16.92 13.80 -7.46
C ARG A 240 16.19 14.77 -6.53
N GLU A 241 15.17 15.45 -7.03
CA GLU A 241 14.38 16.43 -6.25
C GLU A 241 13.32 15.77 -5.36
N SER A 242 13.01 14.50 -5.59
CA SER A 242 12.00 13.73 -4.86
C SER A 242 12.25 13.77 -3.35
N PRO A 243 11.21 13.91 -2.52
CA PRO A 243 11.31 13.81 -1.05
C PRO A 243 11.64 12.38 -0.57
N VAL A 244 11.70 11.42 -1.49
CA VAL A 244 11.99 10.01 -1.22
C VAL A 244 13.13 9.57 -2.13
N SER A 245 14.22 9.09 -1.54
CA SER A 245 15.23 8.30 -2.25
C SER A 245 14.70 6.90 -2.49
N ILE A 246 14.95 6.37 -3.68
CA ILE A 246 14.64 4.98 -4.02
C ILE A 246 15.94 4.36 -4.53
N ALA A 247 16.37 3.27 -3.89
CA ALA A 247 17.46 2.43 -4.39
C ALA A 247 16.92 1.02 -4.61
N ARG A 248 17.39 0.38 -5.68
CA ARG A 248 17.03 -1.00 -5.94
C ARG A 248 17.80 -1.91 -4.98
N ALA A 249 17.11 -2.82 -4.29
CA ALA A 249 17.80 -3.79 -3.45
C ALA A 249 18.47 -4.87 -4.33
N LEU A 250 19.68 -5.27 -3.94
CA LEU A 250 20.54 -6.22 -4.63
C LEU A 250 20.96 -7.32 -3.64
N THR A 251 21.26 -8.52 -4.12
CA THR A 251 21.93 -9.56 -3.29
C THR A 251 23.38 -9.75 -3.72
N ARG A 252 24.18 -10.39 -2.86
CA ARG A 252 25.61 -10.65 -3.10
C ARG A 252 25.87 -11.59 -4.28
N GLU A 253 25.02 -12.58 -4.49
CA GLU A 253 25.29 -13.67 -5.44
C GLU A 253 24.38 -13.67 -6.68
N HIS A 254 23.26 -12.94 -6.66
CA HIS A 254 22.26 -12.97 -7.74
C HIS A 254 21.68 -11.58 -8.04
N ASP A 255 21.50 -11.26 -9.32
CA ASP A 255 20.64 -10.14 -9.66
C ASP A 255 19.18 -10.58 -9.45
N ILE A 256 18.52 -10.09 -8.38
CA ILE A 256 17.08 -10.29 -8.13
C ILE A 256 16.22 -9.86 -9.35
N SER A 257 16.79 -9.15 -10.34
CA SER A 257 16.11 -8.73 -11.58
C SER A 257 15.61 -9.89 -12.41
N ALA A 258 16.21 -11.07 -12.27
CA ALA A 258 15.75 -12.28 -12.95
C ALA A 258 14.39 -12.74 -12.42
N ASN A 259 14.08 -12.44 -11.14
CA ASN A 259 12.76 -12.66 -10.59
C ASN A 259 11.83 -11.51 -11.02
N HIS A 260 11.01 -11.76 -12.04
CA HIS A 260 10.09 -10.76 -12.58
C HIS A 260 8.84 -10.53 -11.71
N HIS A 261 8.49 -11.46 -10.82
CA HIS A 261 7.32 -11.38 -9.95
C HIS A 261 7.60 -10.72 -8.59
N VAL A 262 8.87 -10.64 -8.18
CA VAL A 262 9.29 -9.90 -6.97
C VAL A 262 10.09 -8.66 -7.35
N ARG A 263 9.83 -7.56 -6.63
CA ARG A 263 10.61 -6.34 -6.67
C ARG A 263 10.95 -5.94 -5.24
N MET A 264 12.21 -5.61 -4.99
CA MET A 264 12.67 -5.11 -3.69
C MET A 264 13.31 -3.75 -3.89
N SER A 265 12.80 -2.75 -3.18
CA SER A 265 13.32 -1.39 -3.23
C SER A 265 13.55 -0.90 -1.80
N TRP A 266 14.70 -0.32 -1.57
CA TRP A 266 14.91 0.50 -0.40
C TRP A 266 14.31 1.89 -0.64
N LEU A 267 13.59 2.41 0.36
CA LEU A 267 12.89 3.69 0.35
C LEU A 267 13.39 4.52 1.53
N ARG A 268 13.85 5.73 1.30
CA ARG A 268 14.32 6.62 2.37
C ARG A 268 13.69 7.99 2.26
N ALA A 269 13.03 8.43 3.33
CA ALA A 269 12.49 9.79 3.40
C ALA A 269 13.64 10.80 3.51
N ARG A 270 13.55 11.89 2.75
CA ARG A 270 14.41 13.07 2.93
C ARG A 270 13.69 14.01 3.88
N LEU A 271 14.30 14.26 5.04
CA LEU A 271 13.80 15.12 6.09
C LEU A 271 14.77 16.26 6.34
N ASP A 272 14.27 17.39 6.83
CA ASP A 272 15.13 18.40 7.43
C ASP A 272 15.65 17.89 8.78
N PRO A 273 16.95 18.08 9.13
CA PRO A 273 17.53 17.57 10.36
C PRO A 273 16.84 18.03 11.66
N SER A 274 16.10 19.14 11.63
CA SER A 274 15.36 19.65 12.78
C SER A 274 14.00 18.95 12.98
N GLU A 275 13.51 18.23 11.97
CA GLU A 275 12.19 17.61 11.99
C GLU A 275 12.15 16.37 12.86
N LYS A 276 11.12 16.30 13.69
CA LYS A 276 10.82 15.14 14.54
C LYS A 276 9.36 14.75 14.32
N PRO A 277 9.04 14.08 13.19
CA PRO A 277 7.67 13.68 12.91
C PRO A 277 7.17 12.72 14.00
N ASN A 278 5.93 12.92 14.44
CA ASN A 278 5.29 11.98 15.34
C ASN A 278 4.94 10.67 14.61
N GLU A 279 4.57 9.62 15.37
CA GLU A 279 4.30 8.29 14.82
C GLU A 279 3.25 8.29 13.69
N GLU A 280 2.20 9.11 13.80
CA GLU A 280 1.15 9.22 12.79
C GLU A 280 1.66 9.86 11.50
N THR A 281 2.51 10.88 11.60
CA THR A 281 3.23 11.47 10.46
C THR A 281 4.15 10.44 9.82
N VAL A 282 4.88 9.65 10.60
CA VAL A 282 5.74 8.58 10.09
C VAL A 282 4.92 7.52 9.34
N LYS A 283 3.78 7.07 9.86
CA LYS A 283 2.89 6.13 9.16
C LYS A 283 2.35 6.70 7.85
N ALA A 284 2.00 7.99 7.83
CA ALA A 284 1.60 8.67 6.60
C ALA A 284 2.76 8.80 5.59
N MET A 285 3.99 9.03 6.05
CA MET A 285 5.20 9.00 5.21
C MET A 285 5.44 7.60 4.63
N ILE A 286 5.27 6.54 5.41
CA ILE A 286 5.34 5.16 4.91
C ILE A 286 4.29 4.94 3.83
N ALA A 287 3.04 5.38 4.05
CA ALA A 287 1.98 5.27 3.06
C ALA A 287 2.29 6.03 1.75
N TYR A 288 2.94 7.19 1.85
CA TYR A 288 3.44 7.91 0.67
C TYR A 288 4.49 7.08 -0.08
N MET A 289 5.46 6.53 0.66
CA MET A 289 6.58 5.79 0.10
C MET A 289 6.14 4.48 -0.57
N THR A 290 5.20 3.73 0.03
CA THR A 290 4.80 2.40 -0.45
C THR A 290 3.97 2.41 -1.73
N ASP A 291 3.47 3.55 -2.17
CA ASP A 291 2.80 3.67 -3.48
C ASP A 291 3.81 3.77 -4.65
N PHE A 292 5.09 4.03 -4.37
CA PHE A 292 6.10 4.01 -5.42
C PHE A 292 6.32 2.60 -5.96
N GLN A 293 6.26 2.48 -7.29
CA GLN A 293 6.66 1.27 -8.02
C GLN A 293 5.82 0.00 -7.72
N PHE A 294 4.79 0.11 -6.88
CA PHE A 294 4.10 -1.05 -6.31
C PHE A 294 3.30 -1.83 -7.35
N ILE A 295 2.25 -1.23 -7.95
CA ILE A 295 1.49 -1.89 -9.04
C ILE A 295 2.37 -2.17 -10.27
N GLY A 296 3.45 -1.42 -10.47
CA GLY A 296 4.43 -1.70 -11.52
C GLY A 296 5.00 -3.12 -11.45
N THR A 297 5.08 -3.70 -10.24
CA THR A 297 5.51 -5.09 -10.03
C THR A 297 4.60 -6.11 -10.72
N ALA A 298 3.28 -5.86 -10.75
CA ALA A 298 2.35 -6.70 -11.51
C ALA A 298 2.64 -6.64 -13.02
N SER A 299 2.70 -5.45 -13.63
CA SER A 299 2.99 -5.35 -15.07
C SER A 299 4.33 -6.03 -15.46
N ARG A 300 5.34 -5.91 -14.60
CA ARG A 300 6.65 -6.54 -14.81
C ARG A 300 6.58 -8.07 -14.76
N SER A 301 5.73 -8.66 -13.93
CA SER A 301 5.66 -10.12 -13.77
C SER A 301 5.18 -10.85 -15.03
N VAL A 302 4.47 -10.14 -15.92
CA VAL A 302 4.03 -10.64 -17.23
C VAL A 302 4.85 -10.07 -18.39
N GLY A 303 5.99 -9.45 -18.11
CA GLY A 303 6.89 -8.88 -19.12
C GLY A 303 6.33 -7.62 -19.82
N LEU A 304 5.30 -6.99 -19.27
CA LEU A 304 4.63 -5.84 -19.88
C LEU A 304 5.29 -4.53 -19.41
N HIS A 305 5.89 -3.79 -20.34
CA HIS A 305 6.50 -2.48 -20.08
C HIS A 305 6.35 -1.54 -21.29
N GLN A 306 6.84 -0.30 -21.18
CA GLN A 306 6.66 0.72 -22.23
C GLN A 306 7.30 0.34 -23.58
N SER A 307 8.27 -0.56 -23.58
CA SER A 307 9.00 -1.04 -24.78
C SER A 307 8.79 -2.52 -25.09
N SER A 308 7.88 -3.22 -24.38
CA SER A 308 7.54 -4.61 -24.70
C SER A 308 6.63 -4.69 -25.94
N THR A 309 6.43 -5.89 -26.46
CA THR A 309 5.41 -6.18 -27.49
C THR A 309 4.51 -7.30 -26.99
N PRO A 310 3.21 -7.05 -26.69
CA PRO A 310 2.52 -5.76 -26.75
C PRO A 310 3.08 -4.75 -25.72
N ARG A 311 2.88 -3.45 -25.96
CA ARG A 311 3.31 -2.39 -25.02
C ARG A 311 2.37 -2.29 -23.83
N LEU A 312 2.85 -1.79 -22.69
CA LEU A 312 2.00 -1.37 -21.59
C LEU A 312 1.11 -0.19 -22.02
N GLY A 313 -0.21 -0.42 -22.07
CA GLY A 313 -1.19 0.58 -22.49
C GLY A 313 -1.74 1.42 -21.34
N MET A 314 -2.10 0.79 -20.21
CA MET A 314 -2.59 1.50 -19.02
C MET A 314 -2.07 0.83 -17.75
N LEU A 315 -1.60 1.66 -16.83
CA LEU A 315 -1.21 1.29 -15.48
C LEU A 315 -1.79 2.32 -14.52
N ALA A 316 -2.67 1.91 -13.61
CA ALA A 316 -3.29 2.78 -12.62
C ALA A 316 -3.67 1.99 -11.37
N SER A 317 -3.44 2.55 -10.18
CA SER A 317 -3.92 1.97 -8.92
C SER A 317 -5.45 2.04 -8.86
N LEU A 318 -6.10 0.98 -8.37
CA LEU A 318 -7.54 0.96 -8.08
C LEU A 318 -7.79 1.15 -6.59
N ASP A 319 -7.04 0.43 -5.76
CA ASP A 319 -7.09 0.50 -4.31
C ASP A 319 -5.68 0.50 -3.70
N HIS A 320 -5.57 0.81 -2.41
CA HIS A 320 -4.33 0.60 -1.64
C HIS A 320 -4.71 0.35 -0.18
N SER A 321 -4.12 -0.70 0.39
CA SER A 321 -4.38 -1.09 1.79
C SER A 321 -3.07 -1.24 2.54
N ILE A 322 -3.03 -0.75 3.78
CA ILE A 322 -1.85 -0.83 4.65
C ILE A 322 -2.28 -1.28 6.04
N HIS A 323 -1.57 -2.24 6.61
CA HIS A 323 -1.66 -2.62 8.02
C HIS A 323 -0.33 -2.28 8.69
N PHE A 324 -0.37 -1.41 9.71
CA PHE A 324 0.79 -0.98 10.44
C PHE A 324 0.97 -1.82 11.70
N TYR A 325 2.23 -2.11 12.01
CA TYR A 325 2.64 -2.80 13.23
C TYR A 325 3.54 -1.89 14.07
N PRO A 326 3.69 -2.17 15.38
CA PRO A 326 4.46 -1.33 16.28
C PRO A 326 5.90 -1.14 15.79
N PHE A 327 6.37 0.10 15.79
CA PHE A 327 7.75 0.41 15.50
C PHE A 327 8.66 -0.05 16.67
N PRO A 328 9.90 -0.49 16.37
CA PRO A 328 10.87 -0.76 17.43
C PRO A 328 11.24 0.53 18.18
N SER A 329 11.71 0.41 19.42
CA SER A 329 11.98 1.57 20.30
C SER A 329 13.09 2.50 19.77
N ASN A 330 13.98 1.98 18.94
CA ASN A 330 15.07 2.69 18.28
C ASN A 330 14.72 3.11 16.84
N PHE A 331 13.43 3.12 16.46
CA PHE A 331 13.02 3.48 15.10
C PHE A 331 13.45 4.90 14.72
N ASP A 332 14.15 5.02 13.59
CA ASP A 332 14.57 6.29 13.00
C ASP A 332 13.75 6.57 11.72
N PRO A 333 12.92 7.63 11.68
CA PRO A 333 12.12 7.96 10.50
C PRO A 333 12.93 8.45 9.29
N SER A 334 14.23 8.74 9.46
CA SER A 334 15.15 9.11 8.39
C SER A 334 15.96 7.94 7.82
N ALA A 335 15.95 6.80 8.51
CA ALA A 335 16.60 5.58 8.05
C ALA A 335 15.82 4.96 6.86
N PRO A 336 16.50 4.26 5.94
CA PRO A 336 15.85 3.59 4.83
C PRO A 336 15.00 2.40 5.33
N LEU A 337 13.88 2.17 4.65
CA LEU A 337 13.01 1.01 4.83
C LEU A 337 13.07 0.12 3.57
N LEU A 338 13.08 -1.19 3.74
CA LEU A 338 12.98 -2.13 2.65
C LEU A 338 11.51 -2.38 2.33
N HIS A 339 11.08 -2.13 1.09
CA HIS A 339 9.77 -2.54 0.58
C HIS A 339 9.94 -3.71 -0.37
N VAL A 340 9.53 -4.89 0.09
CA VAL A 340 9.43 -6.12 -0.72
C VAL A 340 8.04 -6.15 -1.34
N MET A 341 7.96 -6.26 -2.66
CA MET A 341 6.73 -6.22 -3.44
C MET A 341 6.64 -7.50 -4.28
N GLU A 342 5.51 -8.19 -4.19
CA GLU A 342 5.28 -9.48 -4.83
C GLU A 342 3.99 -9.41 -5.67
N SER A 343 4.11 -9.67 -6.96
CA SER A 343 2.96 -9.90 -7.83
C SER A 343 2.25 -11.19 -7.41
N GLN A 344 0.94 -11.09 -7.16
CA GLN A 344 0.11 -12.22 -6.73
C GLN A 344 -0.63 -12.84 -7.93
N VAL A 345 -1.23 -11.99 -8.76
CA VAL A 345 -1.93 -12.39 -9.97
C VAL A 345 -1.96 -11.23 -10.95
N VAL A 346 -1.85 -11.54 -12.23
CA VAL A 346 -2.04 -10.57 -13.32
C VAL A 346 -2.77 -11.29 -14.44
N ASP A 347 -3.90 -10.74 -14.82
CA ASP A 347 -4.65 -11.21 -15.97
C ASP A 347 -4.86 -10.04 -16.93
N VAL A 348 -4.08 -10.05 -18.02
CA VAL A 348 -4.11 -9.01 -19.05
C VAL A 348 -5.48 -8.96 -19.75
N ALA A 349 -6.22 -10.07 -19.79
CA ALA A 349 -7.54 -10.13 -20.41
C ALA A 349 -8.59 -9.39 -19.56
N SER A 350 -8.65 -9.62 -18.25
CA SER A 350 -9.45 -8.78 -17.34
C SER A 350 -8.89 -7.37 -17.16
N GLY A 351 -7.62 -7.16 -17.52
CA GLY A 351 -6.95 -5.88 -17.48
C GLY A 351 -6.57 -5.43 -16.07
N ARG A 352 -6.34 -6.39 -15.14
CA ARG A 352 -6.03 -6.13 -13.73
C ARG A 352 -4.86 -6.96 -13.23
N GLY A 353 -4.26 -6.50 -12.14
CA GLY A 353 -3.29 -7.28 -11.37
C GLY A 353 -3.24 -6.86 -9.91
N THR A 354 -2.84 -7.79 -9.06
CA THR A 354 -2.75 -7.60 -7.60
C THR A 354 -1.32 -7.81 -7.13
N VAL A 355 -0.88 -6.94 -6.23
CA VAL A 355 0.42 -6.99 -5.58
C VAL A 355 0.25 -7.01 -4.06
N LYS A 356 1.14 -7.71 -3.37
CA LYS A 356 1.28 -7.70 -1.91
C LYS A 356 2.67 -7.20 -1.57
N GLY A 357 2.83 -6.50 -0.46
CA GLY A 357 4.15 -6.04 -0.05
C GLY A 357 4.37 -6.00 1.45
N TYR A 358 5.63 -5.95 1.82
CA TYR A 358 6.12 -6.03 3.19
C TYR A 358 7.16 -4.93 3.38
N VAL A 359 7.00 -4.12 4.44
CA VAL A 359 7.89 -3.00 4.75
C VAL A 359 8.67 -3.34 6.00
N TYR A 360 10.00 -3.38 5.86
CA TYR A 360 10.92 -3.70 6.94
C TYR A 360 11.85 -2.53 7.25
N THR A 361 12.28 -2.44 8.50
CA THR A 361 13.46 -1.66 8.88
C THR A 361 14.75 -2.30 8.35
N GLN A 362 15.88 -1.59 8.38
CA GLN A 362 17.17 -2.15 7.98
C GLN A 362 17.61 -3.37 8.80
N ASP A 363 17.23 -3.42 10.08
CA ASP A 363 17.48 -4.54 10.99
C ASP A 363 16.43 -5.67 10.88
N GLY A 364 15.51 -5.57 9.91
CA GLY A 364 14.62 -6.67 9.54
C GLY A 364 13.32 -6.76 10.33
N VAL A 365 12.93 -5.73 11.07
CA VAL A 365 11.63 -5.67 11.75
C VAL A 365 10.53 -5.30 10.76
N LEU A 366 9.51 -6.17 10.61
CA LEU A 366 8.34 -5.87 9.78
C LEU A 366 7.47 -4.80 10.46
N VAL A 367 7.32 -3.64 9.81
CA VAL A 367 6.56 -2.50 10.34
C VAL A 367 5.25 -2.23 9.60
N ALA A 368 5.11 -2.69 8.35
CA ALA A 368 3.84 -2.62 7.63
C ALA A 368 3.66 -3.73 6.60
N VAL A 369 2.41 -4.09 6.32
CA VAL A 369 2.00 -4.97 5.22
C VAL A 369 1.09 -4.19 4.29
N THR A 370 1.35 -4.27 2.99
CA THR A 370 0.67 -3.52 1.93
C THR A 370 -0.01 -4.46 0.93
N SER A 371 -1.12 -4.02 0.34
CA SER A 371 -1.81 -4.72 -0.75
C SER A 371 -2.43 -3.71 -1.71
N GLN A 372 -2.43 -4.03 -3.00
CA GLN A 372 -2.98 -3.15 -4.04
C GLN A 372 -3.39 -3.96 -5.27
N GLU A 373 -4.59 -3.71 -5.78
CA GLU A 373 -5.04 -4.03 -7.12
C GLU A 373 -4.90 -2.79 -8.02
N GLY A 374 -4.62 -3.02 -9.29
CA GLY A 374 -4.59 -1.94 -10.27
C GLY A 374 -4.95 -2.42 -11.66
N VAL A 375 -5.29 -1.45 -12.50
CA VAL A 375 -5.45 -1.64 -13.94
C VAL A 375 -4.08 -1.96 -14.53
N VAL A 376 -3.98 -3.09 -15.23
CA VAL A 376 -2.81 -3.54 -15.97
C VAL A 376 -3.26 -3.96 -17.36
N ARG A 377 -3.17 -3.07 -18.34
CA ARG A 377 -3.65 -3.32 -19.71
C ARG A 377 -2.53 -3.22 -20.74
N ALA A 378 -2.53 -4.16 -21.67
CA ALA A 378 -1.71 -4.06 -22.88
C ALA A 378 -2.34 -3.09 -23.90
N ASP A 379 -1.51 -2.40 -24.66
CA ASP A 379 -1.91 -1.63 -25.82
C ASP A 379 -2.14 -2.58 -27.01
N LEU A 380 -3.41 -2.86 -27.30
CA LEU A 380 -3.81 -3.77 -28.39
C LEU A 380 -4.15 -3.04 -29.70
N ARG A 381 -3.99 -1.71 -29.76
CA ARG A 381 -4.33 -0.94 -30.96
C ARG A 381 -3.53 -1.44 -32.17
N GLY A 382 -4.24 -1.82 -33.23
CA GLY A 382 -3.63 -2.33 -34.46
C GLY A 382 -3.34 -3.84 -34.46
N LEU A 383 -3.67 -4.57 -33.39
CA LEU A 383 -3.72 -6.02 -33.39
C LEU A 383 -5.16 -6.45 -33.71
N GLU A 384 -5.38 -7.24 -34.77
CA GLU A 384 -6.72 -7.74 -35.06
C GLU A 384 -7.18 -8.69 -33.94
N ALA A 385 -8.29 -8.32 -33.29
CA ALA A 385 -8.93 -9.16 -32.28
C ALA A 385 -9.60 -10.35 -32.97
N LYS A 386 -8.89 -11.47 -33.10
CA LYS A 386 -9.56 -12.75 -33.39
C LYS A 386 -10.29 -13.22 -32.13
N GLY A 387 -11.59 -12.92 -32.06
CA GLY A 387 -12.56 -13.71 -31.29
C GLY A 387 -12.62 -13.51 -29.78
N LEU A 388 -12.72 -12.27 -29.29
CA LEU A 388 -13.18 -12.00 -27.92
C LEU A 388 -14.54 -11.32 -27.99
N VAL A 389 -15.55 -11.96 -27.39
CA VAL A 389 -16.94 -11.50 -27.33
C VAL A 389 -17.00 -10.26 -26.44
N GLU A 390 -17.55 -9.17 -26.97
CA GLU A 390 -17.79 -7.93 -26.23
C GLU A 390 -18.75 -8.17 -25.07
N GLY A 391 -18.27 -7.93 -23.86
CA GLY A 391 -19.10 -7.85 -22.66
C GLY A 391 -19.18 -6.42 -22.16
N GLY A 392 -20.29 -5.75 -22.41
CA GLY A 392 -20.91 -4.81 -21.47
C GLY A 392 -20.50 -3.33 -21.56
N ALA A 393 -21.40 -2.57 -22.17
CA ALA A 393 -21.47 -1.12 -22.32
C ALA A 393 -21.23 -0.28 -21.06
N VAL A 394 -20.57 0.87 -21.26
CA VAL A 394 -21.04 2.17 -20.75
C VAL A 394 -21.08 3.10 -21.97
N GLU A 395 -22.29 3.51 -22.35
CA GLU A 395 -22.51 4.57 -23.33
C GLU A 395 -22.06 5.90 -22.71
N ASP A 396 -21.07 6.55 -23.30
CA ASP A 396 -20.77 7.96 -23.05
C ASP A 396 -20.87 8.72 -24.38
N ASP A 397 -21.67 9.78 -24.34
CA ASP A 397 -22.08 10.68 -25.43
C ASP A 397 -20.99 11.02 -26.47
N GLU A 398 -21.20 10.58 -27.71
CA GLU A 398 -20.57 11.15 -28.90
C GLU A 398 -21.26 12.47 -29.30
N SER A 399 -20.83 13.59 -28.74
CA SER A 399 -20.94 14.87 -29.46
C SER A 399 -19.83 15.84 -29.05
N GLU A 400 -18.73 15.83 -29.80
CA GLU A 400 -17.88 16.97 -30.20
C GLU A 400 -16.43 16.52 -30.44
N ARG A 401 -16.14 16.09 -31.68
CA ARG A 401 -14.80 16.22 -32.31
C ARG A 401 -14.83 15.76 -33.77
N LYS A 402 -15.60 16.45 -34.61
CA LYS A 402 -15.39 16.44 -36.07
C LYS A 402 -14.82 17.79 -36.50
N GLY A 403 -13.50 17.83 -36.70
CA GLY A 403 -12.78 19.06 -37.07
C GLY A 403 -11.44 18.80 -37.75
N LYS A 404 -11.50 18.22 -38.96
CA LYS A 404 -10.54 18.37 -40.10
C LYS A 404 -9.03 18.44 -39.81
N ARG A 405 -8.30 17.43 -40.30
CA ARG A 405 -7.03 17.68 -41.01
C ARG A 405 -7.01 16.87 -42.31
N LYS A 406 -7.37 17.55 -43.41
CA LYS A 406 -7.12 17.08 -44.78
C LYS A 406 -5.63 17.25 -45.10
N THR A 407 -5.13 16.22 -45.75
CA THR A 407 -3.88 16.09 -46.49
C THR A 407 -3.58 17.30 -47.38
N VAL A 408 -2.34 17.81 -47.34
CA VAL A 408 -1.74 18.52 -48.47
C VAL A 408 -0.34 17.96 -48.67
N LYS A 409 -0.17 17.22 -49.77
CA LYS A 409 1.11 16.96 -50.41
C LYS A 409 1.58 18.25 -51.09
N ALA A 410 2.86 18.58 -50.97
CA ALA A 410 3.55 19.41 -51.96
C ALA A 410 4.93 18.81 -52.24
N LYS A 411 5.15 18.46 -53.52
CA LYS A 411 6.46 18.43 -54.20
C LYS A 411 7.06 19.85 -54.08
N LEU A 412 8.35 20.06 -53.90
CA LEU A 412 9.51 19.61 -54.67
C LEU A 412 10.72 19.39 -53.74
#